data_AF-A0A1U7JHK3-F1
#
_entry.id   AF-A0A1U7JHK3-F1
#
_cell.length_a   1.000
_cell.length_b   1.000
_cell.length_c   1.000
_cell.angle_alpha   90.00
_cell.angle_beta   90.00
_cell.angle_gamma   90.00
#
_symmetry.space_group_name_H-M   'P 1'
#
loop_
_entity.id
_entity.type
_entity.pdbx_description
1 polymer ?
#
loop_
_entity_poly.entity_id
_entity_poly.type
_entity_poly.pdbx_seq_one_letter_code
_entity_poly.pdbx_strand_id
1 'polypeptide(L)'
;MMICGRPEGMRYYDLSVEGFWRSFAVLIYVLPFYVLGNLTETRLAAELGEQLASGGGWMPLPKLLTIVADWVAFPILLAFLASMLDIRSTYGAYVTVRNWITMLLVLPHAVLNTLFLLGIINADILLTLSLFIVGWFLWVHFTVTRIALAVSAGLAIGLVVLDFILSLFIVQIIDGLWAL
;
A
#
# COMPACT_ATOMS: atom_id res chain seq x y z
N MET A 1 16.78 -9.18 -8.40
CA MET A 1 15.68 -8.22 -8.21
C MET A 1 15.62 -7.88 -6.73
N MET A 2 15.35 -6.62 -6.35
CA MET A 2 15.45 -6.13 -4.96
C MET A 2 14.66 -6.95 -3.94
N ILE A 3 13.53 -7.50 -4.38
CA ILE A 3 12.65 -8.40 -3.64
C ILE A 3 13.37 -9.68 -3.17
N CYS A 4 14.39 -10.13 -3.89
CA CYS A 4 15.19 -11.29 -3.50
C CYS A 4 16.30 -10.97 -2.48
N GLY A 5 16.21 -9.83 -1.79
CA GLY A 5 17.22 -9.39 -0.82
C GLY A 5 18.50 -8.82 -1.45
N ARG A 6 18.47 -8.49 -2.74
CA ARG A 6 19.65 -8.10 -3.54
C ARG A 6 19.73 -6.59 -3.75
N PRO A 7 20.68 -5.86 -3.13
CA PRO A 7 20.78 -4.40 -3.21
C PRO A 7 20.96 -3.84 -4.62
N GLU A 8 21.49 -4.64 -5.56
CA GLU A 8 21.71 -4.25 -6.95
C GLU A 8 20.40 -3.86 -7.66
N GLY A 9 19.25 -4.28 -7.12
CA GLY A 9 17.93 -3.87 -7.59
C GLY A 9 17.67 -2.36 -7.51
N MET A 10 18.37 -1.63 -6.64
CA MET A 10 18.26 -0.16 -6.55
C MET A 10 18.67 0.54 -7.86
N ARG A 11 19.51 -0.08 -8.69
CA ARG A 11 20.03 0.49 -9.93
C ARG A 11 18.99 0.66 -11.04
N TYR A 12 17.82 0.03 -10.91
CA TYR A 12 16.75 0.12 -11.90
C TYR A 12 15.80 1.30 -11.66
N TYR A 13 15.98 2.05 -10.57
CA TYR A 13 15.15 3.19 -10.22
C TYR A 13 15.90 4.50 -10.47
N ASP A 14 15.15 5.53 -10.89
CA ASP A 14 15.67 6.90 -10.95
C ASP A 14 15.65 7.50 -9.53
N LEU A 15 16.80 7.47 -8.86
CA LEU A 15 16.97 7.93 -7.48
C LEU A 15 17.30 9.43 -7.38
N SER A 16 17.15 10.19 -8.46
CA SER A 16 17.31 11.65 -8.45
C SER A 16 16.16 12.34 -7.71
N VAL A 17 16.32 13.64 -7.44
CA VAL A 17 15.24 14.47 -6.87
C VAL A 17 14.03 14.51 -7.78
N GLU A 18 14.22 14.52 -9.11
CA GLU A 18 13.12 14.47 -10.07
C GLU A 18 12.43 13.10 -10.04
N GLY A 19 13.22 12.02 -10.01
CA GLY A 19 12.73 10.65 -9.87
C GLY A 19 11.86 10.45 -8.62
N PHE A 20 12.25 11.07 -7.50
CA PHE A 20 11.45 11.11 -6.27
C PHE A 20 10.05 11.70 -6.51
N TRP A 21 9.96 12.90 -7.08
CA TRP A 21 8.66 13.54 -7.33
C TRP A 21 7.83 12.77 -8.36
N ARG A 22 8.47 12.26 -9.42
CA ARG A 22 7.81 11.45 -10.44
C ARG A 22 7.26 10.14 -9.87
N SER A 23 7.88 9.58 -8.84
CA SER A 23 7.39 8.34 -8.20
C SER A 23 6.00 8.50 -7.57
N PHE A 24 5.59 9.71 -7.16
CA PHE A 24 4.24 9.92 -6.62
C PHE A 24 3.15 9.75 -7.67
N ALA A 25 3.46 9.99 -8.95
CA ALA A 25 2.53 9.75 -10.05
C ALA A 25 2.18 8.27 -10.21
N VAL A 26 2.93 7.35 -9.57
CA VAL A 26 2.59 5.93 -9.53
C VAL A 26 1.19 5.68 -8.97
N LEU A 27 0.70 6.55 -8.08
CA LEU A 27 -0.67 6.50 -7.59
C LEU A 27 -1.68 6.40 -8.74
N ILE A 28 -1.50 7.21 -9.80
CA ILE A 28 -2.40 7.25 -10.96
C ILE A 28 -2.43 5.89 -11.66
N TYR A 29 -1.30 5.22 -11.80
CA TYR A 29 -1.22 3.90 -12.43
C TYR A 29 -1.87 2.81 -11.58
N VAL A 30 -1.87 2.96 -10.25
CA VAL A 30 -2.46 1.96 -9.36
C VAL A 30 -3.93 2.19 -9.03
N LEU A 31 -4.46 3.40 -9.28
CA LEU A 31 -5.87 3.75 -9.09
C LEU A 31 -6.87 2.74 -9.69
N PRO A 32 -6.70 2.21 -10.92
CA PRO A 32 -7.61 1.20 -11.45
C PRO A 32 -7.69 -0.07 -10.59
N PHE A 33 -6.60 -0.48 -9.95
CA PHE A 33 -6.60 -1.65 -9.05
C PHE A 33 -7.30 -1.34 -7.73
N TYR A 34 -7.22 -0.10 -7.24
CA TYR A 34 -8.01 0.33 -6.08
C TYR A 34 -9.51 0.35 -6.39
N VAL A 35 -9.92 0.79 -7.58
CA VAL A 35 -11.33 0.70 -8.03
C VAL A 35 -11.79 -0.75 -8.04
N LEU A 36 -10.98 -1.65 -8.62
CA LEU A 36 -11.27 -3.08 -8.63
C LEU A 36 -11.40 -3.66 -7.21
N GLY A 37 -10.52 -3.24 -6.29
CA GLY A 37 -10.60 -3.59 -4.86
C GLY A 37 -11.90 -3.11 -4.22
N ASN A 38 -12.29 -1.86 -4.46
CA ASN A 38 -13.54 -1.32 -3.92
C ASN A 38 -14.79 -2.06 -4.43
N LEU A 39 -14.83 -2.43 -5.71
CA LEU A 39 -15.90 -3.27 -6.26
C LEU A 39 -15.96 -4.64 -5.58
N THR A 40 -14.79 -5.23 -5.32
CA THR A 40 -14.66 -6.52 -4.62
C THR A 40 -15.16 -6.41 -3.19
N GLU A 41 -14.71 -5.40 -2.43
CA GLU A 41 -15.19 -5.12 -1.07
C GLU A 41 -16.71 -4.93 -1.04
N THR A 42 -17.26 -4.19 -2.01
CA THR A 42 -18.70 -3.94 -2.12
C THR A 42 -19.50 -5.23 -2.30
N ARG A 43 -19.06 -6.09 -3.22
CA ARG A 43 -19.69 -7.38 -3.44
C ARG A 43 -19.52 -8.32 -2.24
N LEU A 44 -18.34 -8.35 -1.64
CA LEU A 44 -18.04 -9.19 -0.48
C LEU A 44 -18.92 -8.82 0.72
N ALA A 45 -19.05 -7.53 1.02
CA ALA A 45 -19.94 -7.06 2.09
C ALA A 45 -21.40 -7.47 1.84
N ALA A 46 -21.87 -7.37 0.60
CA ALA A 46 -23.21 -7.82 0.22
C ALA A 46 -23.41 -9.34 0.42
N GLU A 47 -22.40 -10.16 0.09
CA GLU A 47 -22.43 -11.61 0.34
C GLU A 47 -22.42 -11.95 1.85
N LEU A 48 -21.76 -11.13 2.68
CA LEU A 48 -21.68 -11.29 4.13
C LEU A 48 -22.87 -10.67 4.89
N GLY A 49 -23.80 -10.00 4.19
CA GLY A 49 -24.95 -9.32 4.81
C GLY A 49 -24.59 -8.05 5.57
N GLU A 50 -23.42 -7.47 5.31
CA GLU A 50 -22.97 -6.23 5.90
C GLU A 50 -23.55 -5.02 5.14
N GLN A 51 -24.14 -4.08 5.89
CA GLN A 51 -24.53 -2.79 5.31
C GLN A 51 -23.29 -1.90 5.21
N LEU A 52 -22.81 -1.69 3.99
CA LEU A 52 -21.81 -0.66 3.74
C LEU A 52 -22.44 0.73 3.92
N ALA A 53 -21.71 1.62 4.58
CA ALA A 53 -21.98 3.05 4.55
C ALA A 53 -21.95 3.51 3.08
N SER A 54 -23.13 3.65 2.51
CA SER A 54 -23.33 3.78 1.08
C SER A 54 -22.74 5.09 0.54
N GLY A 55 -21.83 4.97 -0.40
CA GLY A 55 -21.77 5.87 -1.54
C GLY A 55 -21.93 5.01 -2.79
N GLY A 56 -23.08 5.02 -3.44
CA GLY A 56 -23.41 4.16 -4.59
C GLY A 56 -22.65 4.52 -5.88
N GLY A 57 -21.32 4.42 -5.87
CA GLY A 57 -20.44 4.71 -6.99
C GLY A 57 -19.22 3.80 -7.02
N TRP A 58 -18.55 3.75 -8.17
CA TRP A 58 -17.36 2.92 -8.42
C TRP A 58 -16.14 3.29 -7.56
N MET A 59 -16.13 4.49 -6.98
CA MET A 59 -15.17 4.93 -5.97
C MET A 59 -15.77 6.09 -5.15
N PRO A 60 -16.27 5.85 -3.93
CA PRO A 60 -16.79 6.90 -3.07
C PRO A 60 -15.70 7.90 -2.65
N LEU A 61 -16.08 9.17 -2.46
CA LEU A 61 -15.19 10.22 -1.94
C LEU A 61 -14.43 9.82 -0.65
N PRO A 62 -15.06 9.20 0.37
CA PRO A 62 -14.35 8.63 1.52
C PRO A 62 -13.14 7.76 1.15
N LYS A 63 -13.32 6.90 0.15
CA LYS A 63 -12.33 5.92 -0.26
C LYS A 63 -11.21 6.59 -1.04
N LEU A 64 -11.52 7.58 -1.89
CA LEU A 64 -10.50 8.43 -2.53
C LEU A 64 -9.64 9.17 -1.51
N LEU A 65 -10.26 9.78 -0.50
CA LEU A 65 -9.55 10.50 0.55
C LEU A 65 -8.65 9.55 1.35
N THR A 66 -9.13 8.35 1.65
CA THR A 66 -8.35 7.31 2.32
C THR A 66 -7.12 6.94 1.51
N ILE A 67 -7.28 6.67 0.21
CA ILE A 67 -6.18 6.33 -0.69
C ILE A 67 -5.14 7.46 -0.73
N VAL A 68 -5.58 8.71 -0.91
CA VAL A 68 -4.66 9.87 -1.00
C VAL A 68 -3.95 10.11 0.32
N ALA A 69 -4.67 10.05 1.44
CA ALA A 69 -4.11 10.23 2.78
C ALA A 69 -3.07 9.15 3.08
N ASP A 70 -3.40 7.88 2.86
CA ASP A 70 -2.49 6.74 3.06
C ASP A 70 -1.24 6.84 2.19
N TRP A 71 -1.41 7.32 0.94
CA TRP A 71 -0.30 7.48 0.00
C TRP A 71 0.78 8.46 0.47
N VAL A 72 0.38 9.56 1.12
CA VAL A 72 1.30 10.64 1.52
C VAL A 72 1.67 10.62 3.00
N ALA A 73 0.84 10.02 3.86
CA ALA A 73 1.01 10.10 5.31
C ALA A 73 2.34 9.47 5.78
N PHE A 74 2.65 8.26 5.34
CA PHE A 74 3.88 7.60 5.76
C PHE A 74 5.16 8.29 5.24
N PRO A 75 5.28 8.66 3.95
CA PRO A 75 6.41 9.47 3.49
C PRO A 75 6.60 10.75 4.29
N ILE A 76 5.52 11.50 4.57
CA ILE A 76 5.57 12.72 5.38
C ILE A 76 6.06 12.43 6.80
N LEU A 77 5.47 11.43 7.46
CA LEU A 77 5.88 11.03 8.81
C LEU A 77 7.36 10.62 8.85
N LEU A 78 7.79 9.81 7.89
CA LEU A 78 9.18 9.36 7.79
C LEU A 78 10.14 10.53 7.52
N ALA A 79 9.74 11.54 6.74
CA ALA A 79 10.54 12.74 6.52
C ALA A 79 10.80 13.50 7.84
N PHE A 80 9.80 13.62 8.71
CA PHE A 80 9.97 14.20 10.05
C PHE A 80 10.91 13.38 10.93
N LEU A 81 10.84 12.06 10.85
CA LEU A 81 11.70 11.16 11.61
C LEU A 81 13.11 11.00 11.01
N ALA A 82 13.33 11.44 9.77
CA ALA A 82 14.53 11.11 9.00
C ALA A 82 15.84 11.55 9.69
N SER A 83 15.80 12.67 10.42
CA SER A 83 16.94 13.15 11.20
C SER A 83 17.23 12.30 12.42
N MET A 84 16.18 11.88 13.12
CA MET A 84 16.28 11.15 14.37
C MET A 84 16.76 9.72 14.13
N LEU A 85 16.42 9.17 12.96
CA LEU A 85 16.75 7.82 12.53
C LEU A 85 18.02 7.74 11.67
N ASP A 86 18.68 8.86 11.39
CA ASP A 86 19.88 8.95 10.54
C ASP A 86 19.68 8.40 9.11
N ILE A 87 18.51 8.65 8.51
CA ILE A 87 18.13 8.18 7.17
C ILE A 87 17.93 9.30 6.15
N ARG A 88 18.37 10.54 6.45
CA ARG A 88 18.17 11.70 5.56
C ARG A 88 18.72 11.47 4.15
N SER A 89 19.87 10.83 4.04
CA SER A 89 20.54 10.56 2.75
C SER A 89 19.86 9.46 1.93
N THR A 90 19.17 8.53 2.57
CA THR A 90 18.52 7.38 1.93
C THR A 90 17.00 7.51 1.79
N TYR A 91 16.40 8.47 2.48
CA TYR A 91 14.95 8.73 2.48
C TYR A 91 14.37 8.88 1.06
N GLY A 92 14.96 9.73 0.21
CA GLY A 92 14.46 9.96 -1.15
C GLY A 92 14.49 8.70 -2.01
N ALA A 93 15.57 7.92 -1.91
CA ALA A 93 15.70 6.65 -2.61
C ALA A 93 14.67 5.63 -2.12
N TYR A 94 14.46 5.52 -0.81
CA TYR A 94 13.44 4.65 -0.23
C TYR A 94 12.03 4.98 -0.71
N VAL A 95 11.60 6.25 -0.63
CA VAL A 95 10.25 6.65 -1.06
C VAL A 95 10.04 6.35 -2.55
N THR A 96 11.05 6.65 -3.37
CA THR A 96 11.02 6.36 -4.80
C THR A 96 10.75 4.88 -5.06
N VAL A 97 11.54 4.00 -4.42
CA VAL A 97 11.40 2.56 -4.61
C VAL A 97 10.09 2.04 -4.03
N ARG A 98 9.70 2.49 -2.83
CA ARG A 98 8.42 2.15 -2.19
C ARG A 98 7.24 2.43 -3.13
N ASN A 99 7.23 3.61 -3.77
CA ASN A 99 6.13 3.97 -4.66
C ASN A 99 6.10 3.09 -5.91
N TRP A 100 7.24 2.89 -6.58
CA TRP A 100 7.28 2.09 -7.79
C TRP A 100 6.99 0.60 -7.55
N ILE A 101 7.46 0.04 -6.43
CA ILE A 101 7.21 -1.38 -6.14
C ILE A 101 5.72 -1.65 -5.89
N THR A 102 4.94 -0.66 -5.47
CA THR A 102 3.49 -0.78 -5.32
C THR A 102 2.82 -1.28 -6.60
N MET A 103 3.30 -0.89 -7.79
CA MET A 103 2.76 -1.40 -9.06
C MET A 103 2.82 -2.92 -9.18
N LEU A 104 3.86 -3.55 -8.61
CA LEU A 104 3.98 -5.00 -8.57
C LEU A 104 3.12 -5.59 -7.45
N LEU A 105 3.11 -4.92 -6.29
CA LEU A 105 2.43 -5.40 -5.09
C LEU A 105 0.90 -5.45 -5.23
N VAL A 106 0.32 -4.58 -6.06
CA VAL A 106 -1.14 -4.59 -6.30
C VAL A 106 -1.60 -5.71 -7.23
N LEU A 107 -0.71 -6.31 -8.03
CA LEU A 107 -1.10 -7.30 -9.05
C LEU A 107 -1.71 -8.59 -8.47
N PRO A 108 -1.14 -9.22 -7.41
CA PRO A 108 -1.74 -10.42 -6.83
C PRO A 108 -3.16 -10.18 -6.34
N HIS A 109 -3.41 -9.06 -5.66
CA HIS A 109 -4.77 -8.67 -5.24
C HIS A 109 -5.67 -8.41 -6.44
N ALA A 110 -5.19 -7.71 -7.47
CA ALA A 110 -5.98 -7.46 -8.68
C ALA A 110 -6.45 -8.76 -9.36
N VAL A 111 -5.58 -9.77 -9.41
CA VAL A 111 -5.92 -11.10 -9.94
C VAL A 111 -7.01 -11.75 -9.07
N LEU A 112 -6.84 -11.82 -7.75
CA LEU A 112 -7.85 -12.41 -6.87
C LEU A 112 -9.19 -11.68 -6.93
N ASN A 113 -9.16 -10.35 -6.91
CA ASN A 113 -10.34 -9.50 -7.00
C ASN A 113 -11.11 -9.76 -8.30
N THR A 114 -10.39 -9.91 -9.42
CA THR A 114 -11.00 -10.24 -10.71
C THR A 114 -11.61 -11.63 -10.70
N LEU A 115 -10.92 -12.65 -10.18
CA LEU A 115 -11.45 -14.01 -10.07
C LEU A 115 -12.72 -14.06 -9.22
N PHE A 116 -12.75 -13.32 -8.10
CA PHE A 116 -13.93 -13.22 -7.24
C PHE A 116 -15.09 -12.50 -7.94
N LEU A 117 -14.82 -11.35 -8.57
CA LEU A 117 -15.84 -10.60 -9.31
C LEU A 117 -16.41 -11.38 -10.50
N LEU A 118 -15.64 -12.28 -11.12
CA LEU A 118 -16.12 -13.21 -12.14
C LEU A 118 -16.87 -14.43 -11.57
N GLY A 119 -16.92 -14.60 -10.24
CA GLY A 119 -17.55 -15.73 -9.57
C GLY A 119 -16.77 -17.05 -9.70
N ILE A 120 -15.48 -16.99 -10.07
CA ILE A 120 -14.60 -18.16 -10.21
C ILE A 120 -14.18 -18.69 -8.83
N ILE A 121 -13.98 -17.79 -7.87
CA ILE A 121 -13.69 -18.11 -6.47
C ILE A 121 -14.76 -17.52 -5.56
N ASN A 122 -14.97 -18.11 -4.39
CA ASN A 122 -15.89 -17.62 -3.37
C ASN A 122 -15.18 -16.71 -2.35
N ALA A 123 -15.96 -16.12 -1.43
CA ALA A 123 -15.47 -15.25 -0.37
C ALA A 123 -14.39 -15.92 0.51
N ASP A 124 -14.58 -17.18 0.90
CA ASP A 124 -13.64 -17.90 1.77
C ASP A 124 -12.25 -18.04 1.12
N ILE A 125 -12.21 -18.39 -0.16
CA ILE A 125 -10.95 -18.49 -0.93
C ILE A 125 -10.32 -17.10 -1.08
N LEU A 126 -11.12 -16.08 -1.41
CA LEU A 126 -10.63 -14.69 -1.52
C LEU A 126 -9.96 -14.23 -0.22
N LEU A 127 -10.65 -14.38 0.92
CA LEU A 127 -10.16 -13.97 2.24
C LEU A 127 -8.90 -14.75 2.63
N THR A 128 -8.90 -16.07 2.45
CA THR A 128 -7.77 -16.93 2.78
C THR A 128 -6.53 -16.56 1.96
N LEU A 129 -6.66 -16.42 0.64
CA LEU A 129 -5.53 -16.06 -0.22
C LEU A 129 -5.07 -14.61 0.01
N SER A 130 -5.98 -13.70 0.37
CA SER A 130 -5.65 -12.33 0.74
C SER A 130 -4.71 -12.27 1.96
N LEU A 131 -4.90 -13.14 2.96
CA LEU A 131 -3.99 -13.20 4.12
C LEU A 131 -2.55 -13.54 3.72
N PHE A 132 -2.36 -14.49 2.78
CA PHE A 132 -1.04 -14.82 2.27
C PHE A 132 -0.41 -13.65 1.49
N ILE A 133 -1.22 -12.91 0.72
CA ILE A 133 -0.75 -11.72 0.00
C ILE A 133 -0.33 -10.62 0.99
N VAL A 134 -1.08 -10.40 2.07
CA VAL A 134 -0.70 -9.44 3.12
C VAL A 134 0.63 -9.84 3.76
N GLY A 135 0.82 -11.12 4.09
CA GLY A 135 2.10 -11.61 4.62
C GLY A 135 3.27 -11.39 3.65
N TRP A 136 3.07 -11.67 2.36
CA TRP A 136 4.06 -11.39 1.32
C TRP A 136 4.32 -9.89 1.16
N PHE A 137 3.29 -9.05 1.18
CA PHE A 137 3.38 -7.60 1.10
C PHE A 137 4.26 -7.05 2.23
N LEU A 138 3.99 -7.46 3.48
CA LEU A 138 4.78 -7.06 4.65
C LEU A 138 6.24 -7.49 4.51
N TRP A 139 6.50 -8.70 3.99
CA TRP A 139 7.85 -9.19 3.75
C TRP A 139 8.59 -8.39 2.67
N VAL A 140 7.92 -8.04 1.56
CA VAL A 140 8.51 -7.19 0.52
C VAL A 140 8.80 -5.79 1.06
N HIS A 141 7.85 -5.17 1.78
CA HIS A 141 8.06 -3.87 2.41
C HIS A 141 9.21 -3.90 3.40
N PHE A 142 9.31 -4.92 4.25
CA PHE A 142 10.46 -5.11 5.13
C PHE A 142 11.78 -5.15 4.37
N THR A 143 11.85 -5.94 3.29
CA THR A 143 13.04 -6.08 2.46
C THR A 143 13.42 -4.76 1.80
N VAL A 144 12.43 -4.03 1.26
CA VAL A 144 12.64 -2.73 0.63
C VAL A 144 13.10 -1.69 1.63
N THR A 145 12.41 -1.57 2.77
CA THR A 145 12.76 -0.65 3.86
C THR A 145 14.18 -0.90 4.33
N ARG A 146 14.54 -2.15 4.60
CA ARG A 146 15.88 -2.51 5.07
C ARG A 146 16.96 -2.14 4.05
N ILE A 147 16.77 -2.49 2.78
CA ILE A 147 17.78 -2.30 1.73
C ILE A 147 17.89 -0.83 1.34
N ALA A 148 16.77 -0.17 1.04
CA ALA A 148 16.78 1.18 0.52
C ALA A 148 17.11 2.23 1.58
N LEU A 149 16.70 2.04 2.84
CA LEU A 149 17.11 2.93 3.92
C LEU A 149 18.49 2.55 4.51
N ALA A 150 19.02 1.37 4.17
CA ALA A 150 20.26 0.82 4.72
C ALA A 150 20.26 0.70 6.26
N VAL A 151 19.13 0.30 6.83
CA VAL A 151 18.91 0.23 8.28
C VAL A 151 18.99 -1.19 8.85
N SER A 152 19.05 -1.30 10.18
CA SER A 152 18.99 -2.57 10.88
C SER A 152 17.64 -3.28 10.66
N ALA A 153 17.61 -4.60 10.88
CA ALA A 153 16.38 -5.40 10.77
C ALA A 153 15.29 -4.87 11.71
N GLY A 154 15.65 -4.56 12.96
CA GLY A 154 14.70 -4.09 13.96
C GLY A 154 14.08 -2.75 13.58
N LEU A 155 14.88 -1.81 13.07
CA LEU A 155 14.34 -0.53 12.60
C LEU A 155 13.44 -0.71 11.37
N ALA A 156 13.84 -1.57 10.41
CA ALA A 156 12.99 -1.87 9.26
C ALA A 156 11.63 -2.47 9.66
N ILE A 157 11.61 -3.41 10.60
CA ILE A 157 10.37 -3.98 11.17
C ILE A 157 9.54 -2.87 11.82
N GLY A 158 10.15 -2.05 12.68
CA GLY A 158 9.47 -0.95 13.35
C GLY A 158 8.82 0.04 12.38
N LEU A 159 9.51 0.38 11.29
CA LEU A 159 8.99 1.26 10.25
C LEU A 159 7.84 0.63 9.45
N VAL A 160 7.89 -0.66 9.13
CA VAL A 160 6.79 -1.36 8.43
C VAL A 160 5.57 -1.48 9.34
N VAL A 161 5.76 -1.80 10.62
CA VAL A 161 4.67 -1.83 11.60
C VAL A 161 4.08 -0.44 11.79
N LEU A 162 4.90 0.60 11.83
CA LEU A 162 4.43 1.98 11.90
C LEU A 162 3.61 2.38 10.67
N ASP A 163 4.06 2.04 9.45
CA ASP A 163 3.31 2.26 8.20
C ASP A 163 1.94 1.57 8.28
N PHE A 164 1.93 0.27 8.64
CA PHE A 164 0.70 -0.51 8.75
C PHE A 164 -0.28 0.06 9.78
N ILE A 165 0.19 0.42 10.97
CA ILE A 165 -0.64 1.01 12.02
C ILE A 165 -1.19 2.38 11.56
N LEU A 166 -0.36 3.20 10.92
CA LEU A 166 -0.78 4.49 10.38
C LEU A 166 -1.90 4.34 9.36
N SER A 167 -1.78 3.39 8.43
CA SER A 167 -2.83 3.06 7.45
C SER A 167 -4.15 2.68 8.14
N LEU A 168 -4.11 1.85 9.19
CA LEU A 168 -5.30 1.48 9.95
C LEU A 168 -5.96 2.70 10.62
N PHE A 169 -5.16 3.60 11.22
CA PHE A 169 -5.69 4.83 11.81
C PHE A 169 -6.37 5.74 10.77
N ILE A 170 -5.78 5.87 9.58
CA ILE A 170 -6.35 6.69 8.50
C ILE A 170 -7.72 6.17 8.09
N VAL A 171 -7.85 4.85 7.90
CA VAL A 171 -9.14 4.22 7.57
C VAL A 171 -10.17 4.51 8.67
N GLN A 172 -9.83 4.26 9.93
CA GLN A 172 -10.76 4.47 11.06
C GLN A 172 -11.20 5.93 11.22
N ILE A 173 -10.29 6.89 11.01
CA ILE A 173 -10.61 8.32 11.09
C ILE A 173 -11.60 8.70 9.98
N ILE A 174 -11.33 8.29 8.74
CA ILE A 174 -12.17 8.69 7.60
C ILE A 174 -13.53 8.01 7.65
N ASP A 175 -13.59 6.73 8.01
CA ASP A 175 -14.85 6.02 8.19
C ASP A 175 -15.67 6.65 9.32
N GLY A 176 -15.03 7.03 10.43
CA GLY A 176 -15.69 7.72 11.54
C GLY A 176 -16.25 9.09 11.18
N LEU A 177 -15.58 9.86 10.31
CA LEU A 177 -16.07 11.16 9.84
C LEU A 177 -17.33 11.04 8.97
N TRP A 178 -17.54 9.90 8.30
CA TRP A 178 -18.69 9.67 7.44
C TRP A 178 -19.77 8.76 8.02
N ALA A 179 -19.57 8.30 9.25
CA ALA A 179 -20.61 7.67 10.06
C ALA A 179 -21.49 8.69 10.83
N LEU A 180 -21.11 9.98 10.80
CA LEU A 180 -21.84 11.12 11.39
C LEU A 180 -22.80 11.76 10.37
#